data_AF-A0A6A0AIW9-F1
#
_entry.id   AF-A0A6A0AIW9-F1
#
_cell.length_a   1.000
_cell.length_b   1.000
_cell.length_c   1.000
_cell.angle_alpha   90.00
_cell.angle_beta   90.00
_cell.angle_gamma   90.00
#
_symmetry.space_group_name_H-M   'P 1'
#
loop_
_entity.id
_entity.type
_entity.pdbx_description
1 polymer ?
#
loop_
_entity_poly.entity_id
_entity_poly.type
_entity_poly.pdbx_seq_one_letter_code
_entity_poly.pdbx_strand_id
1 'polypeptide(L)'
;SSFIANSAPSAGAVSLSATGSATFTACTFSANSATINTGEATSCARGTFGAGGAICLVLQGPVLLTNCTFVGNTATSGGAVHVHQSCNTTLDATCGTAAIAGPAQLFRENQAIGGGGGALWMY
;
A
#
# COMPACT_ATOMS: atom_id res chain seq x y z
N SER A 1 -14.69 6.19 -2.87
CA SER A 1 -15.01 5.85 -1.46
C SER A 1 -14.03 6.51 -0.50
N SER A 2 -14.37 6.61 0.78
CA SER A 2 -13.48 7.18 1.81
C SER A 2 -13.15 6.15 2.89
N PHE A 3 -11.87 5.99 3.19
CA PHE A 3 -11.33 5.12 4.22
C PHE A 3 -10.58 6.00 5.22
N ILE A 4 -11.16 6.17 6.40
CA ILE A 4 -10.67 7.15 7.38
C ILE A 4 -10.42 6.47 8.71
N ALA A 5 -9.25 6.74 9.32
CA ALA A 5 -8.90 6.30 10.66
C ALA A 5 -9.00 4.78 10.88
N ASN A 6 -8.76 3.98 9.85
CA ASN A 6 -8.69 2.53 9.98
C ASN A 6 -7.30 2.12 10.48
N SER A 7 -7.25 1.09 11.32
CA SER A 7 -5.98 0.59 11.84
C SER A 7 -5.98 -0.93 11.89
N ALA A 8 -4.90 -1.54 11.40
CA ALA A 8 -4.67 -2.97 11.53
C ALA A 8 -3.18 -3.27 11.55
N PRO A 9 -2.75 -4.47 12.00
CA PRO A 9 -1.32 -4.72 12.13
C PRO A 9 -0.54 -4.70 10.81
N SER A 10 -1.16 -5.16 9.73
CA SER A 10 -0.51 -5.31 8.42
C SER A 10 -0.76 -4.11 7.51
N ALA A 11 -2.02 -3.81 7.18
CA ALA A 11 -2.42 -2.67 6.35
C ALA A 11 -3.55 -1.91 7.02
N GLY A 12 -3.46 -0.59 7.16
CA GLY A 12 -4.40 0.14 8.01
C GLY A 12 -5.84 0.14 7.52
N ALA A 13 -6.09 0.22 6.20
CA ALA A 13 -7.45 0.18 5.64
C ALA A 13 -7.71 -1.02 4.72
N VAL A 14 -6.84 -1.25 3.74
CA VAL A 14 -7.08 -2.23 2.67
C VAL A 14 -5.86 -3.13 2.51
N SER A 15 -6.06 -4.44 2.66
CA SER A 15 -5.05 -5.45 2.37
C SER A 15 -5.52 -6.30 1.20
N LEU A 16 -4.77 -6.30 0.11
CA LEU A 16 -5.04 -7.11 -1.07
C LEU A 16 -3.87 -8.06 -1.31
N SER A 17 -4.15 -9.36 -1.26
CA SER A 17 -3.18 -10.43 -1.50
C SER A 17 -3.61 -11.27 -2.69
N ALA A 18 -2.66 -11.67 -3.53
CA ALA A 18 -2.89 -12.50 -4.71
C ALA A 18 -4.01 -11.97 -5.63
N THR A 19 -4.12 -10.65 -5.77
CA THR A 19 -5.17 -10.06 -6.60
C THR A 19 -4.86 -10.21 -8.09
N GLY A 20 -5.80 -10.77 -8.84
CA GLY A 20 -5.75 -10.80 -10.30
C GLY A 20 -5.92 -9.41 -10.93
N SER A 21 -6.68 -8.50 -10.32
CA SER A 21 -6.64 -7.05 -10.61
C SER A 21 -7.35 -6.26 -9.51
N ALA A 22 -7.02 -4.98 -9.36
CA ALA A 22 -7.76 -4.05 -8.50
C ALA A 22 -7.74 -2.62 -9.07
N THR A 23 -8.79 -1.84 -8.81
CA THR A 23 -8.85 -0.44 -9.23
C THR A 23 -9.44 0.43 -8.13
N PHE A 24 -8.74 1.51 -7.82
CA PHE A 24 -9.19 2.56 -6.90
C PHE A 24 -9.25 3.86 -7.69
N THR A 25 -10.45 4.42 -7.80
CA THR A 25 -10.69 5.67 -8.54
C THR A 25 -11.36 6.67 -7.63
N ALA A 26 -10.82 7.89 -7.54
CA ALA A 26 -11.39 8.97 -6.73
C ALA A 26 -11.67 8.54 -5.28
N CYS A 27 -10.74 7.76 -4.70
CA CYS A 27 -10.82 7.33 -3.30
C CYS A 27 -9.99 8.23 -2.39
N THR A 28 -10.46 8.42 -1.16
CA THR A 28 -9.72 9.13 -0.12
C THR A 28 -9.32 8.15 0.97
N PHE A 29 -8.04 8.15 1.33
CA PHE A 29 -7.47 7.38 2.42
C PHE A 29 -6.81 8.36 3.37
N SER A 30 -7.41 8.55 4.56
CA SER A 30 -6.90 9.52 5.52
C SER A 30 -6.72 8.95 6.92
N ALA A 31 -5.62 9.31 7.57
CA ALA A 31 -5.33 8.94 8.95
C ALA A 31 -5.37 7.42 9.22
N ASN A 32 -5.13 6.59 8.21
CA ASN A 32 -5.08 5.14 8.40
C ASN A 32 -3.68 4.72 8.89
N SER A 33 -3.62 3.69 9.75
CA SER A 33 -2.37 3.26 10.38
C SER A 33 -2.16 1.75 10.26
N ALA A 34 -0.98 1.33 9.82
CA ALA A 34 -0.50 -0.03 10.06
C ALA A 34 0.30 -0.09 11.38
N THR A 35 0.68 -1.28 11.87
CA THR A 35 1.60 -1.36 13.03
C THR A 35 2.89 -0.60 12.72
N ILE A 36 3.35 0.15 13.71
CA ILE A 36 4.55 0.99 13.64
C ILE A 36 5.66 0.32 14.46
N ASN A 37 6.68 -0.15 13.76
CA ASN A 37 7.89 -0.73 14.32
C ASN A 37 9.11 -0.07 13.66
N THR A 38 10.30 -0.29 14.22
CA THR A 38 11.58 0.19 13.64
C THR A 38 12.20 -0.76 12.61
N GLY A 39 11.55 -1.90 12.33
CA GLY A 39 12.00 -2.85 11.31
C GLY A 39 11.54 -2.49 9.89
N GLU A 40 11.77 -3.37 8.93
CA GLU A 40 11.31 -3.21 7.55
C GLU A 40 10.21 -4.23 7.22
N ALA A 41 9.08 -3.76 6.70
CA ALA A 41 8.04 -4.65 6.20
C ALA A 41 8.46 -5.31 4.87
N THR A 42 8.44 -6.64 4.85
CA THR A 42 8.81 -7.47 3.70
C THR A 42 7.61 -8.08 2.97
N SER A 43 6.38 -7.83 3.43
CA SER A 43 5.14 -8.25 2.77
C SER A 43 3.89 -7.68 3.44
N CYS A 44 2.72 -7.91 2.83
CA CYS A 44 1.40 -7.69 3.42
C CYS A 44 0.92 -8.82 4.35
N ALA A 45 1.83 -9.64 4.89
CA ALA A 45 1.43 -10.76 5.75
C ALA A 45 0.92 -10.27 7.12
N ARG A 46 0.11 -11.10 7.78
CA ARG A 46 -0.38 -10.83 9.14
C ARG A 46 0.77 -11.01 10.14
N GLY A 47 0.95 -10.03 11.03
CA GLY A 47 1.95 -10.11 12.11
C GLY A 47 3.37 -9.68 11.72
N THR A 48 3.57 -9.11 10.54
CA THR A 48 4.84 -8.49 10.13
C THR A 48 4.94 -7.05 10.63
N PHE A 49 6.06 -6.39 10.32
CA PHE A 49 6.20 -4.94 10.40
C PHE A 49 5.14 -4.30 9.48
N GLY A 50 4.34 -3.35 9.98
CA GLY A 50 3.17 -2.86 9.25
C GLY A 50 3.53 -2.20 7.92
N ALA A 51 2.85 -2.58 6.85
CA ALA A 51 3.16 -2.18 5.48
C ALA A 51 1.93 -1.50 4.86
N GLY A 52 2.07 -0.25 4.45
CA GLY A 52 0.96 0.49 3.86
C GLY A 52 -0.02 0.98 4.92
N GLY A 53 0.14 2.22 5.38
CA GLY A 53 -0.76 2.77 6.40
C GLY A 53 -2.20 2.84 5.92
N ALA A 54 -2.40 3.00 4.61
CA ALA A 54 -3.70 2.86 3.97
C ALA A 54 -3.85 1.51 3.26
N ILE A 55 -2.96 1.20 2.31
CA ILE A 55 -3.10 0.06 1.41
C ILE A 55 -1.82 -0.77 1.38
N CYS A 56 -1.96 -2.08 1.55
CA CYS A 56 -0.92 -3.04 1.22
C CYS A 56 -1.35 -3.94 0.06
N LEU A 57 -0.48 -4.06 -0.95
CA LEU A 57 -0.72 -4.83 -2.17
C LEU A 57 0.35 -5.92 -2.34
N VAL A 58 -0.07 -7.16 -2.55
CA VAL A 58 0.79 -8.23 -3.11
C VAL A 58 0.37 -8.47 -4.56
N LEU A 59 1.23 -8.11 -5.50
CA LEU A 59 0.89 -8.08 -6.92
C LEU A 59 1.04 -9.45 -7.58
N GLN A 60 -0.09 -9.97 -8.07
CA GLN A 60 -0.12 -11.03 -9.10
C GLN A 60 -0.81 -10.59 -10.40
N GLY A 61 -1.47 -9.44 -10.41
CA GLY A 61 -2.02 -8.81 -11.61
C GLY A 61 -2.05 -7.28 -11.48
N PRO A 62 -2.61 -6.57 -12.47
CA PRO A 62 -2.55 -5.11 -12.53
C PRO A 62 -3.42 -4.44 -11.46
N VAL A 63 -2.83 -3.47 -10.76
CA VAL A 63 -3.51 -2.59 -9.81
C VAL A 63 -3.36 -1.15 -10.27
N LEU A 64 -4.49 -0.43 -10.33
CA LEU A 64 -4.54 0.97 -10.73
C LEU A 64 -5.09 1.83 -9.60
N LEU A 65 -4.32 2.84 -9.19
CA LEU A 65 -4.75 3.89 -8.26
C LEU A 65 -4.81 5.19 -9.06
N THR A 66 -6.02 5.74 -9.22
CA THR A 66 -6.23 6.93 -10.06
C THR A 66 -7.01 8.00 -9.32
N ASN A 67 -6.49 9.23 -9.35
CA ASN A 67 -7.10 10.39 -8.70
C ASN A 67 -7.42 10.13 -7.22
N CYS A 68 -6.60 9.33 -6.55
CA CYS A 68 -6.78 9.02 -5.14
C CYS A 68 -6.04 10.03 -4.27
N THR A 69 -6.56 10.29 -3.08
CA THR A 69 -5.95 11.16 -2.08
C THR A 69 -5.53 10.33 -0.88
N PHE A 70 -4.24 10.37 -0.55
CA PHE A 70 -3.65 9.70 0.61
C PHE A 70 -3.08 10.76 1.56
N VAL A 71 -3.68 10.93 2.73
CA VAL A 71 -3.30 11.99 3.68
C VAL A 71 -3.11 11.46 5.09
N GLY A 72 -1.97 11.75 5.71
CA GLY A 72 -1.77 11.48 7.13
C GLY A 72 -1.75 10.00 7.49
N ASN A 73 -1.48 9.11 6.53
CA ASN A 73 -1.41 7.68 6.80
C ASN A 73 -0.02 7.30 7.34
N THR A 74 0.03 6.32 8.24
CA THR A 74 1.29 5.93 8.90
C THR A 74 1.50 4.43 8.89
N ALA A 75 2.74 4.00 8.68
CA ALA A 75 3.13 2.60 8.72
C ALA A 75 4.62 2.45 9.06
N THR A 76 5.07 1.21 9.22
CA THR A 76 6.50 0.93 9.28
C THR A 76 7.15 1.22 7.92
N SER A 77 6.51 0.77 6.84
CA SER A 77 6.98 0.84 5.46
C SER A 77 5.87 1.37 4.55
N GLY A 78 6.15 2.32 3.64
CA GLY A 78 5.12 2.83 2.73
C GLY A 78 3.99 3.51 3.49
N GLY A 79 4.21 4.73 4.02
CA GLY A 79 3.29 5.34 4.99
C GLY A 79 1.82 5.37 4.56
N ALA A 80 1.53 5.47 3.26
CA ALA A 80 0.19 5.21 2.73
C ALA A 80 0.10 3.88 1.99
N VAL A 81 0.92 3.69 0.97
CA VAL A 81 0.82 2.54 0.07
C VAL A 81 2.11 1.74 0.10
N HIS A 82 1.98 0.44 0.32
CA HIS A 82 3.07 -0.51 0.20
C HIS A 82 2.72 -1.55 -0.87
N VAL A 83 3.64 -1.77 -1.80
CA VAL A 83 3.49 -2.71 -2.90
C VAL A 83 4.63 -3.71 -2.83
N HIS A 84 4.29 -4.98 -2.70
CA HIS A 84 5.22 -6.10 -2.72
C HIS A 84 4.99 -6.93 -4.00
N GLN A 85 5.99 -6.96 -4.89
CA GLN A 85 5.95 -7.80 -6.08
C GLN A 85 6.50 -9.19 -5.76
N SER A 86 5.62 -10.18 -5.60
CA SER A 86 6.01 -11.56 -5.29
C SER A 86 6.17 -12.46 -6.53
N CYS A 87 6.41 -11.87 -7.71
CA CYS A 87 6.43 -12.58 -8.98
C CYS A 87 7.74 -13.36 -9.17
N ASN A 88 7.66 -14.62 -9.59
CA ASN A 88 8.77 -15.40 -10.10
C ASN A 88 8.67 -15.51 -11.63
N THR A 89 9.54 -14.81 -12.35
CA THR A 89 9.55 -14.74 -13.82
C THR A 89 9.79 -16.08 -14.53
N THR A 90 10.19 -17.14 -13.82
CA THR A 90 10.35 -18.49 -14.36
C THR A 90 9.14 -19.39 -14.17
N LEU A 91 8.24 -19.05 -13.23
CA LEU A 91 7.05 -19.84 -12.90
C LEU A 91 5.74 -19.10 -13.24
N ASP A 92 5.77 -17.77 -13.21
CA ASP A 92 4.60 -16.93 -13.42
C ASP A 92 4.55 -16.41 -14.85
N ALA A 93 3.39 -16.54 -15.50
CA ALA A 93 3.18 -16.07 -16.87
C ALA A 93 3.24 -14.54 -17.01
N THR A 94 2.90 -13.80 -15.94
CA THR A 94 2.97 -12.33 -15.89
C THR A 94 3.26 -11.85 -14.47
N CYS A 95 4.08 -10.81 -14.33
CA CYS A 95 4.18 -10.08 -13.06
C CYS A 95 3.11 -8.98 -13.00
N GLY A 96 2.38 -8.92 -11.89
CA GLY A 96 1.44 -7.83 -11.66
C GLY A 96 2.14 -6.48 -11.61
N THR A 97 1.44 -5.43 -12.02
CA THR A 97 1.94 -4.05 -12.05
C THR A 97 1.11 -3.17 -11.13
N ALA A 98 1.73 -2.16 -10.52
CA ALA A 98 1.00 -1.07 -9.87
C ALA A 98 1.20 0.22 -10.68
N ALA A 99 0.10 0.86 -11.06
CA ALA A 99 0.09 2.16 -11.70
C ALA A 99 -0.57 3.18 -10.78
N ILE A 100 0.10 4.30 -10.57
CA ILE A 100 -0.39 5.43 -9.77
C ILE A 100 -0.44 6.63 -10.71
N ALA A 101 -1.63 7.11 -11.01
CA ALA A 101 -1.83 8.02 -12.13
C ALA A 101 -2.99 9.00 -11.92
N GLY A 102 -3.09 9.95 -12.85
CA GLY A 102 -4.18 10.90 -12.93
C GLY A 102 -3.84 12.28 -12.36
N PRO A 103 -4.48 13.34 -12.86
CA PRO A 103 -4.13 14.72 -12.55
C PRO A 103 -4.43 15.13 -11.11
N ALA A 104 -5.30 14.40 -10.41
CA ALA A 104 -5.68 14.67 -9.02
C ALA A 104 -5.10 13.64 -8.03
N GLN A 105 -4.08 12.88 -8.43
CA GLN A 105 -3.41 11.94 -7.54
C GLN A 105 -2.59 12.70 -6.49
N LEU A 106 -2.85 12.43 -5.21
CA LEU A 106 -2.26 13.19 -4.12
C LEU A 106 -1.76 12.31 -2.97
N PHE A 107 -0.54 12.58 -2.52
CA PHE A 107 0.03 12.04 -1.30
C PHE A 107 0.54 13.21 -0.45
N ARG A 108 0.02 13.38 0.78
CA ARG A 108 0.51 14.39 1.73
C ARG A 108 0.59 13.81 3.13
N GLU A 109 1.56 14.25 3.91
CA GLU A 109 1.64 13.96 5.35
C GLU A 109 1.66 12.47 5.71
N ASN A 110 1.93 11.59 4.75
CA ASN A 110 2.09 10.17 5.02
C ASN A 110 3.50 9.93 5.57
N GLN A 111 3.62 9.02 6.54
CA GLN A 111 4.90 8.74 7.20
C GLN A 111 5.19 7.24 7.29
N ALA A 112 6.40 6.86 6.88
CA ALA A 112 7.01 5.57 7.19
C ALA A 112 7.99 5.77 8.36
N ILE A 113 7.95 4.88 9.36
CA ILE A 113 8.68 5.09 10.62
C ILE A 113 9.92 4.20 10.78
N GLY A 114 9.94 3.01 10.17
CA GLY A 114 11.08 2.08 10.28
C GLY A 114 11.74 1.74 8.95
N GLY A 115 11.00 1.85 7.84
CA GLY A 115 11.47 1.50 6.52
C GLY A 115 11.38 2.64 5.50
N GLY A 116 11.57 2.31 4.22
CA GLY A 116 11.54 3.24 3.10
C GLY A 116 10.15 3.76 2.70
N GLY A 117 10.17 4.79 1.84
CA GLY A 117 8.98 5.31 1.16
C GLY A 117 7.96 5.98 2.09
N GLY A 118 8.21 7.22 2.50
CA GLY A 118 7.36 7.96 3.44
C GLY A 118 5.86 7.96 3.10
N ALA A 119 5.50 7.95 1.81
CA ALA A 119 4.11 7.79 1.37
C ALA A 119 3.88 6.50 0.57
N LEU A 120 4.81 6.18 -0.33
CA LEU A 120 4.71 5.04 -1.22
C LEU A 120 6.03 4.28 -1.16
N TRP A 121 5.94 2.96 -1.03
CA TRP A 121 7.06 2.06 -1.24
C TRP A 121 6.65 0.91 -2.16
N MET A 122 7.43 0.70 -3.22
CA MET A 122 7.36 -0.46 -4.08
C MET A 122 8.75 -1.11 -4.17
N TYR A 123 8.80 -2.44 -4.14
CA TYR A 123 10.02 -3.24 -4.33
C TYR A 123 9.66 -4.64 -4.84
#